data_AF-A0A0G1MIP1-F1
#
_entry.id   AF-A0A0G1MIP1-F1
#
_cell.length_a   1.000
_cell.length_b   1.000
_cell.length_c   1.000
_cell.angle_alpha   90.00
_cell.angle_beta   90.00
_cell.angle_gamma   90.00
#
_symmetry.space_group_name_H-M   'P 1'
#
loop_
_entity.id
_entity.type
_entity.pdbx_description
1 polymer ?
#
loop_
_entity_poly.entity_id
_entity_poly.type
_entity_poly.pdbx_seq_one_letter_code
_entity_poly.pdbx_strand_id
1 'polypeptide(L)' 'YTPTIEEKLMVAVEQSRKYEEFFNGRYDSSNFQFFPMRKHLACYARGFEGSSSLRKRLMTAENSEQVETMVEEFLRAG' A
#
# COMPACT_ATOMS: atom_id res chain seq x y z
N TYR A 1 1.90 -11.44 -20.50
CA TYR A 1 2.65 -10.50 -19.66
C TYR A 1 2.37 -10.86 -18.21
N THR A 2 3.41 -11.00 -17.39
CA THR A 2 3.30 -11.32 -15.96
C THR A 2 3.97 -10.16 -15.22
N PRO A 3 3.24 -9.38 -14.41
CA PRO A 3 3.83 -8.23 -13.74
C PRO A 3 4.86 -8.68 -12.70
N THR A 4 5.95 -7.93 -12.61
CA THR A 4 7.02 -8.10 -11.63
C THR A 4 6.51 -7.78 -10.21
N ILE A 5 7.30 -8.14 -9.20
CA ILE A 5 6.98 -7.81 -7.80
C ILE A 5 6.95 -6.29 -7.62
N GLU A 6 7.94 -5.59 -8.16
CA GLU A 6 8.01 -4.14 -8.14
C GLU A 6 6.78 -3.49 -8.78
N GLU A 7 6.38 -3.92 -9.99
CA GLU A 7 5.19 -3.39 -10.66
C GLU A 7 3.92 -3.60 -9.81
N LYS A 8 3.76 -4.77 -9.19
CA LYS A 8 2.61 -5.04 -8.29
C LYS A 8 2.61 -4.15 -7.05
N LEU A 9 3.79 -3.91 -6.46
CA LEU A 9 3.91 -3.11 -5.25
C LEU A 9 3.75 -1.62 -5.56
N MET A 10 4.25 -1.13 -6.69
CA MET A 10 4.05 0.24 -7.14
C MET A 10 2.58 0.52 -7.46
N VAL A 11 1.84 -0.45 -8.02
CA VAL A 11 0.38 -0.35 -8.14
C VAL A 11 -0.29 -0.21 -6.76
N ALA A 12 0.19 -0.92 -5.73
CA ALA A 12 -0.35 -0.77 -4.38
C ALA A 12 -0.14 0.65 -3.82
N VAL A 13 1.05 1.24 -4.04
CA VAL A 13 1.37 2.63 -3.68
C VAL A 13 0.48 3.62 -4.44
N GLU A 14 0.28 3.41 -5.73
CA GLU A 14 -0.62 4.27 -6.51
C GLU A 14 -2.07 4.18 -6.01
N GLN A 15 -2.54 2.99 -5.63
CA GLN A 15 -3.89 2.79 -5.09
C GLN A 15 -4.08 3.48 -3.74
N SER A 16 -3.07 3.48 -2.85
CA SER A 16 -3.17 4.21 -1.58
C SER A 16 -3.24 5.72 -1.77
N ARG A 17 -2.45 6.28 -2.70
CA ARG A 17 -2.49 7.71 -3.03
C ARG A 17 -3.85 8.14 -3.58
N LYS A 18 -4.38 7.38 -4.55
CA LYS A 18 -5.70 7.65 -5.12
C LYS A 18 -6.82 7.54 -4.10
N TYR A 19 -6.70 6.61 -3.15
CA TYR A 19 -7.63 6.50 -2.04
C TYR A 19 -7.63 7.79 -1.21
N GLU A 20 -6.47 8.28 -0.78
CA GLU A 20 -6.41 9.55 -0.04
C GLU A 20 -6.91 10.75 -0.82
N GLU A 21 -6.47 10.91 -2.07
CA GLU A 21 -6.90 12.00 -2.96
C GLU A 21 -8.42 12.01 -3.13
N PHE A 22 -9.03 10.84 -3.37
CA PHE A 22 -10.47 10.72 -3.56
C PHE A 22 -11.25 11.16 -2.32
N PHE A 23 -10.79 10.79 -1.12
CA PHE A 23 -11.48 11.14 0.12
C PHE A 23 -11.23 12.59 0.53
N ASN A 24 -10.01 13.10 0.37
CA ASN A 24 -9.68 14.51 0.63
C ASN A 24 -10.41 15.47 -0.33
N GLY A 25 -10.69 15.05 -1.56
CA GLY A 25 -11.37 15.88 -2.56
C GLY A 25 -12.90 15.82 -2.52
N ARG A 26 -13.52 14.81 -1.88
CA ARG A 26 -14.99 14.62 -1.90
C ARG A 26 -15.69 14.73 -0.55
N TYR A 27 -15.00 14.52 0.56
CA TYR A 27 -15.62 14.44 1.88
C TYR A 27 -14.87 15.29 2.89
N ASP A 28 -15.54 15.64 3.99
CA ASP A 28 -14.88 16.21 5.16
C ASP A 28 -13.78 15.25 5.64
N SER A 29 -12.53 15.71 5.54
CA SER A 29 -11.34 14.94 5.89
C SER A 29 -11.28 14.57 7.38
N SER A 30 -12.13 15.19 8.22
CA SER A 30 -12.25 14.86 9.65
C SER A 30 -12.62 13.41 9.94
N ASN A 31 -13.27 12.72 9.00
CA ASN A 31 -13.73 11.33 9.17
C ASN A 31 -12.96 10.32 8.31
N PHE A 32 -11.90 10.75 7.62
CA PHE A 32 -11.15 9.84 6.77
C PHE A 32 -10.42 8.77 7.59
N GLN A 33 -10.58 7.50 7.18
CA GLN A 33 -9.88 6.38 7.77
C GLN A 33 -9.12 5.58 6.70
N PHE A 34 -7.82 5.40 6.92
CA PHE A 34 -6.96 4.58 6.06
C PHE A 34 -7.08 3.08 6.33
N PHE A 35 -7.68 2.68 7.46
CA PHE A 35 -7.80 1.28 7.89
C PHE A 35 -8.33 0.32 6.81
N PRO A 36 -9.40 0.64 6.04
CA PRO A 36 -9.89 -0.24 4.98
C PRO A 36 -8.84 -0.53 3.91
N MET A 37 -8.00 0.46 3.58
CA MET A 37 -6.99 0.36 2.52
C MET A 37 -5.91 -0.69 2.86
N ARG A 38 -5.59 -0.87 4.14
CA ARG A 38 -4.60 -1.85 4.63
C ARG A 38 -4.86 -3.26 4.13
N LYS A 39 -6.13 -3.68 4.12
CA LYS A 39 -6.54 -5.00 3.62
C LYS A 39 -6.27 -5.15 2.12
N HIS A 40 -6.58 -4.10 1.34
CA HIS A 40 -6.33 -4.08 -0.10
C HIS A 40 -4.83 -4.15 -0.40
N LEU A 41 -4.02 -3.37 0.31
CA LEU A 41 -2.55 -3.37 0.16
C LEU A 41 -1.94 -4.75 0.43
N ALA A 42 -2.38 -5.44 1.48
CA ALA A 42 -1.87 -6.78 1.79
C ALA A 42 -2.28 -7.84 0.75
N CYS A 43 -3.31 -7.59 -0.06
CA CYS A 43 -3.67 -8.46 -1.19
C CYS A 43 -2.72 -8.28 -2.37
N TYR A 44 -2.31 -7.04 -2.68
CA TYR A 44 -1.31 -6.77 -3.71
C TYR A 44 0.05 -7.38 -3.37
N ALA A 45 0.45 -7.31 -2.10
CA ALA A 45 1.70 -7.83 -1.60
C ALA A 45 1.69 -9.35 -1.34
N ARG A 46 0.93 -10.17 -2.09
CA ARG A 46 0.85 -11.64 -1.88
C ARG A 46 1.57 -12.41 -3.01
N GLY A 47 2.16 -13.55 -2.66
CA GLY A 47 2.57 -14.57 -3.64
C GLY A 47 4.01 -14.45 -4.12
N PHE A 48 4.89 -13.88 -3.30
CA PHE A 48 6.34 -13.82 -3.54
C PHE A 48 7.12 -14.02 -2.23
N GLU A 49 8.42 -14.29 -2.33
CA GLU A 49 9.30 -14.46 -1.18
C GLU A 49 9.37 -13.18 -0.34
N GLY A 50 9.39 -13.31 0.99
CA GLY A 50 9.35 -12.15 1.90
C GLY A 50 7.99 -11.43 1.96
N SER A 51 6.99 -11.82 1.16
CA SER A 51 5.66 -11.17 1.16
C SER A 51 4.96 -11.17 2.53
N SER A 52 5.22 -12.17 3.37
CA SER A 52 4.59 -12.27 4.70
C SER A 52 5.01 -11.16 5.65
N SER A 53 6.27 -10.71 5.62
CA SER A 53 6.77 -9.61 6.46
C SER A 53 6.22 -8.28 5.96
N LEU A 54 6.27 -8.03 4.64
CA LEU A 54 5.72 -6.83 4.03
C LEU A 54 4.22 -6.68 4.31
N ARG A 55 3.43 -7.75 4.19
CA ARG A 55 1.98 -7.72 4.48
C ARG A 55 1.67 -7.37 5.93
N LYS A 56 2.47 -7.83 6.88
CA LYS A 56 2.30 -7.46 8.31
C LYS A 56 2.57 -5.97 8.52
N ARG A 57 3.58 -5.42 7.85
CA ARG A 57 3.89 -3.98 7.88
C ARG A 57 2.79 -3.14 7.24
N LEU A 58 2.30 -3.52 6.07
CA LEU A 58 1.21 -2.81 5.38
C LEU A 58 -0.09 -2.77 6.20
N MET A 59 -0.30 -3.71 7.12
CA MET A 59 -1.44 -3.71 8.05
C MET A 59 -1.33 -2.67 9.18
N THR A 60 -0.19 -1.99 9.33
CA THR A 60 -0.01 -0.90 10.29
C THR A 60 0.05 0.47 9.63
N ALA A 61 0.03 0.57 8.30
CA ALA A 61 0.17 1.83 7.58
C ALA A 61 -1.00 2.79 7.86
N GLU A 62 -0.69 4.07 8.07
CA GLU A 62 -1.68 5.10 8.38
C GLU A 62 -2.00 6.02 7.21
N ASN A 63 -1.13 6.04 6.20
CA ASN A 63 -1.28 6.89 5.02
C ASN A 63 -0.50 6.32 3.82
N SER A 64 -0.66 6.93 2.64
CA SER A 64 0.01 6.49 1.41
C SER A 64 1.54 6.66 1.44
N GLU A 65 2.06 7.68 2.11
CA GLU A 65 3.51 7.92 2.27
C GLU A 65 4.20 6.80 3.06
N GLN A 66 3.57 6.33 4.14
CA GLN A 66 4.06 5.19 4.91
C GLN A 66 4.07 3.91 4.06
N VAL A 67 3.06 3.71 3.20
CA VAL A 67 2.99 2.57 2.28
C VAL A 67 4.14 2.60 1.29
N GLU A 68 4.42 3.76 0.70
CA GLU A 68 5.55 3.95 -0.21
C GLU A 68 6.88 3.63 0.47
N THR A 69 7.12 4.21 1.65
CA THR A 69 8.33 3.95 2.44
C THR A 69 8.52 2.46 2.72
N MET A 70 7.46 1.77 3.16
CA MET A 70 7.51 0.33 3.43
C MET A 70 7.82 -0.51 2.18
N VAL A 71 7.31 -0.11 1.02
CA VAL A 71 7.55 -0.78 -0.27
C VAL A 71 8.97 -0.53 -0.75
N GLU A 72 9.44 0.70 -0.71
CA GLU A 72 10.81 1.06 -1.13
C GLU A 72 11.87 0.36 -0.27
N GLU A 73 11.67 0.32 1.04
CA GLU A 73 12.56 -0.41 1.95
C GLU A 73 12.57 -1.91 1.64
N PHE A 74 11.42 -2.49 1.31
CA PHE A 74 11.34 -3.90 0.92
C PHE A 74 12.10 -4.18 -0.38
N LEU A 75 11.93 -3.31 -1.39
CA LEU A 75 12.60 -3.44 -2.69
C LEU A 75 14.11 -3.20 -2.61
N ARG A 76 14.58 -2.41 -1.64
CA ARG A 76 16.01 -2.19 -1.37
C ARG A 76 16.67 -3.31 -0.57
N ALA A 77 15.89 -4.05 0.20
CA ALA A 77 16.38 -5.09 1.09
C ALA A 77 16.48 -6.48 0.43
N GLY A 78 15.90 -6.66 -0.77
CA GLY A 78 16.00 -7.86 -1.60
C GLY A 78 16.94 -7.67 -2.77
#